data_AF-A0A9D2J5X7-F1
#
_entry.id   AF-A0A9D2J5X7-F1
#
_cell.length_a   1.000
_cell.length_b   1.000
_cell.length_c   1.000
_cell.angle_alpha   90.00
_cell.angle_beta   90.00
_cell.angle_gamma   90.00
#
_symmetry.space_group_name_H-M   'P 1'
#
loop_
_entity.id
_entity.type
_entity.pdbx_description
1 polymer ?
#
loop_
_entity_poly.entity_id
_entity_poly.type
_entity_poly.pdbx_seq_one_letter_code
_entity_poly.pdbx_strand_id
1 'polypeptide(L)'
;MYPMMMPPRPSITAESRSVRTLSYWGAGVGATLVLLLAFVVISTYLTFSRSEQLTGPSDGSMFHGADVFFAWLLGNVVAGFGIVILAIAALVLDISVLVKLSGLRGYGAPREATRALTIAVLTGMGLISTPVGAVLMLLPVTIIGSGPTTNALLMVILAALLVVPLAGRIAQANFGRRLVERLPAPPTGWTPEARPGSW
;
A
#
# COMPACT_ATOMS: atom_id res chain seq x y z
N MET A 1 48.48 1.87 -3.07
CA MET A 1 47.20 1.53 -2.41
C MET A 1 46.62 2.81 -1.85
N TYR A 2 45.60 3.38 -2.50
CA TYR A 2 44.85 4.49 -1.89
C TYR A 2 44.02 3.91 -0.75
N PRO A 3 44.05 4.48 0.47
CA PRO A 3 43.09 4.10 1.48
C PRO A 3 41.70 4.36 0.91
N MET A 4 40.94 3.28 0.71
CA MET A 4 39.55 3.36 0.29
C MET A 4 38.80 4.01 1.45
N MET A 5 38.65 5.33 1.38
CA MET A 5 37.90 6.12 2.34
C MET A 5 36.46 5.62 2.28
N MET A 6 36.03 4.86 3.30
CA MET A 6 34.62 4.50 3.40
C MET A 6 33.79 5.78 3.45
N PRO A 7 32.69 5.86 2.68
CA PRO A 7 31.81 7.03 2.75
C PRO A 7 31.31 7.21 4.19
N PRO A 8 31.24 8.46 4.69
CA PRO A 8 30.80 8.75 6.05
C PRO A 8 29.39 8.17 6.27
N ARG A 9 29.24 7.33 7.28
CA ARG A 9 27.93 6.73 7.61
C ARG A 9 26.98 7.82 8.12
N PRO A 10 25.74 7.88 7.62
CA PRO A 10 24.75 8.85 8.10
C PRO A 10 24.46 8.64 9.59
N SER A 11 24.19 9.73 10.31
CA SER A 11 23.82 9.67 11.72
C SER A 11 22.43 9.02 11.90
N ILE A 12 22.21 8.37 13.05
CA ILE A 12 20.92 7.73 13.41
C ILE A 12 19.75 8.71 13.30
N THR A 13 19.99 10.00 13.61
CA THR A 13 18.99 11.07 13.51
C THR A 13 18.67 11.46 12.07
N ALA A 14 19.65 11.44 11.15
CA ALA A 14 19.41 11.65 9.73
C ALA A 14 18.66 10.46 9.11
N GLU A 15 19.04 9.23 9.48
CA GLU A 15 18.40 8.00 9.04
C GLU A 15 16.93 7.94 9.50
N SER A 16 16.63 8.31 10.75
CA SER A 16 15.26 8.30 11.29
C SER A 16 14.34 9.34 10.64
N ARG A 17 14.84 10.55 10.34
CA ARG A 17 14.10 11.57 9.57
C ARG A 17 13.80 11.08 8.16
N SER A 18 14.77 10.43 7.51
CA SER A 18 14.60 9.83 6.19
C SER A 18 13.51 8.74 6.21
N VAL A 19 13.53 7.84 7.20
CA VAL A 19 12.49 6.81 7.37
C VAL A 19 11.11 7.45 7.58
N ARG A 20 11.00 8.53 8.35
CA ARG A 20 9.73 9.24 8.56
C ARG A 20 9.18 9.80 7.25
N THR A 21 10.01 10.54 6.50
CA THR A 21 9.61 11.14 5.22
C THR A 21 9.21 10.07 4.21
N LEU A 22 10.00 8.98 4.09
CA LEU A 22 9.67 7.85 3.22
C LEU A 22 8.37 7.16 3.62
N SER A 23 8.10 7.03 4.93
CA SER A 23 6.86 6.43 5.43
C SER A 23 5.64 7.27 5.09
N TYR A 24 5.74 8.60 5.11
CA TYR A 24 4.65 9.49 4.68
C TYR A 24 4.39 9.41 3.18
N TRP A 25 5.46 9.44 2.36
CA TRP A 25 5.32 9.26 0.92
C TRP A 25 4.75 7.89 0.56
N GLY A 26 5.24 6.82 1.19
CA GLY A 26 4.73 5.46 1.01
C GLY A 26 3.26 5.35 1.41
N ALA A 27 2.86 5.95 2.53
CA ALA A 27 1.46 6.01 2.95
C ALA A 27 0.58 6.79 1.95
N GLY A 28 1.06 7.94 1.45
CA GLY A 28 0.34 8.75 0.46
C GLY A 28 0.15 8.02 -0.86
N VAL A 29 1.23 7.48 -1.44
CA VAL A 29 1.18 6.71 -2.69
C VAL A 29 0.27 5.48 -2.53
N GLY A 30 0.39 4.76 -1.42
CA GLY A 30 -0.46 3.60 -1.12
C GLY A 30 -1.94 3.97 -0.95
N ALA A 31 -2.25 5.10 -0.30
CA ALA A 31 -3.63 5.56 -0.15
C ALA A 31 -4.24 5.97 -1.51
N THR A 32 -3.48 6.68 -2.35
CA THR A 32 -3.91 7.03 -3.71
C THR A 32 -4.17 5.78 -4.55
N LEU A 33 -3.32 4.76 -4.45
CA LEU A 33 -3.51 3.48 -5.11
C LEU A 33 -4.84 2.82 -4.68
N VAL A 34 -5.16 2.81 -3.39
CA VAL A 34 -6.43 2.26 -2.88
C VAL A 34 -7.63 3.05 -3.40
N LEU A 35 -7.55 4.38 -3.46
CA LEU A 35 -8.61 5.21 -4.02
C LEU A 35 -8.85 4.93 -5.51
N LEU A 36 -7.78 4.73 -6.27
CA LEU A 36 -7.88 4.40 -7.70
C LEU A 36 -8.51 3.02 -7.92
N LEU A 37 -8.16 2.04 -7.08
CA LEU A 37 -8.80 0.71 -7.08
C LEU A 37 -10.29 0.81 -6.72
N ALA A 38 -10.64 1.61 -5.72
CA ALA A 38 -12.02 1.85 -5.35
C ALA A 38 -12.80 2.50 -6.50
N PHE A 39 -12.20 3.44 -7.24
CA PHE A 39 -12.81 4.02 -8.43
C PHE A 39 -13.12 2.97 -9.51
N VAL A 40 -12.18 2.07 -9.81
CA VAL A 40 -12.39 0.97 -10.79
C VAL A 40 -13.55 0.07 -10.37
N VAL A 41 -13.58 -0.31 -9.09
CA VAL A 41 -14.64 -1.14 -8.52
C VAL A 41 -16.00 -0.44 -8.59
N ILE A 42 -16.09 0.79 -8.10
CA ILE A 42 -17.34 1.54 -8.02
C ILE A 42 -17.86 1.86 -9.42
N SER A 43 -17.00 2.30 -10.34
CA SER A 43 -17.39 2.60 -11.71
C SER A 43 -17.92 1.35 -12.42
N THR A 44 -17.26 0.21 -12.26
CA THR A 44 -17.73 -1.08 -12.80
C THR A 44 -19.08 -1.47 -12.22
N TYR A 45 -19.22 -1.41 -10.89
CA TYR A 45 -20.49 -1.71 -10.24
C TYR A 45 -21.63 -0.80 -10.75
N LEU A 46 -21.41 0.51 -10.83
CA LEU A 46 -22.43 1.46 -11.29
C LEU A 46 -22.81 1.23 -12.75
N THR A 47 -21.84 1.05 -13.65
CA THR A 47 -22.10 0.83 -15.07
C THR A 47 -22.93 -0.44 -15.30
N PHE A 48 -22.63 -1.53 -14.60
CA PHE A 48 -23.35 -2.80 -14.80
C PHE A 48 -24.63 -2.95 -13.99
N SER A 49 -24.76 -2.29 -12.83
CA SER A 49 -25.97 -2.36 -12.00
C SER A 49 -27.02 -1.30 -12.34
N ARG A 50 -26.61 -0.19 -12.97
CA ARG A 50 -27.48 0.95 -13.29
C ARG A 50 -27.38 1.38 -14.75
N SER A 51 -27.00 0.48 -15.66
CA SER A 51 -26.86 0.78 -17.09
C SER A 51 -28.09 1.49 -17.66
N GLU A 52 -29.29 0.96 -17.43
CA GLU A 52 -30.56 1.53 -17.92
C GLU A 52 -30.85 2.94 -17.39
N GLN A 53 -30.43 3.23 -16.14
CA GLN A 53 -30.59 4.57 -15.55
C GLN A 53 -29.56 5.56 -16.12
N LEU A 54 -28.37 5.08 -16.49
CA LEU A 54 -27.28 5.91 -17.00
C LEU A 54 -27.44 6.22 -18.49
N THR A 55 -27.99 5.29 -19.27
CA THR A 55 -28.16 5.45 -20.73
C THR A 55 -29.51 6.06 -21.11
N GLY A 56 -30.49 6.07 -20.20
CA GLY A 56 -31.83 6.62 -20.43
C GLY A 56 -32.70 5.73 -21.33
N PRO A 57 -33.92 6.18 -21.67
CA PRO A 57 -34.82 5.45 -22.56
C PRO A 57 -34.16 5.16 -23.91
N SER A 58 -34.29 3.93 -24.41
CA SER A 58 -33.76 3.56 -25.73
C SER A 58 -34.38 4.43 -26.83
N ASP A 59 -33.53 5.00 -27.67
CA ASP A 59 -33.89 5.74 -28.88
C ASP A 59 -34.06 4.83 -30.11
N GLY A 60 -33.91 3.50 -29.94
CA GLY A 60 -33.94 2.52 -31.02
C GLY A 60 -32.61 2.39 -31.79
N SER A 61 -31.57 3.13 -31.39
CA SER A 61 -30.23 3.03 -31.98
C SER A 61 -29.53 1.75 -31.54
N MET A 62 -28.80 1.12 -32.46
CA MET A 62 -27.89 0.01 -32.13
C MET A 62 -26.72 0.45 -31.23
N PHE A 63 -26.48 1.76 -31.10
CA PHE A 63 -25.43 2.36 -30.28
C PHE A 63 -25.96 3.04 -29.01
N HIS A 64 -27.22 2.78 -28.62
CA HIS A 64 -27.77 3.35 -27.38
C HIS A 64 -26.88 3.00 -26.19
N GLY A 65 -26.41 4.02 -25.46
CA GLY A 65 -25.54 3.85 -24.31
C GLY A 65 -24.04 3.62 -24.61
N ALA A 66 -23.62 3.69 -25.88
CA ALA A 66 -22.21 3.56 -26.26
C ALA A 66 -21.32 4.60 -25.55
N ASP A 67 -21.80 5.83 -25.38
CA ASP A 67 -21.05 6.90 -24.71
C ASP A 67 -20.74 6.57 -23.24
N VAL A 68 -21.70 5.98 -22.53
CA VAL A 68 -21.53 5.55 -21.14
C VAL A 68 -20.51 4.41 -21.06
N PHE A 69 -20.58 3.46 -21.99
CA PHE A 69 -19.62 2.36 -22.09
C PHE A 69 -18.20 2.88 -22.39
N PHE A 70 -18.03 3.78 -23.36
CA PHE A 70 -16.73 4.34 -23.70
C PHE A 70 -16.16 5.20 -22.58
N ALA A 71 -16.98 5.98 -21.88
CA ALA A 71 -16.57 6.74 -20.70
C ALA A 71 -16.08 5.80 -19.58
N TRP A 72 -16.83 4.73 -19.31
CA TRP A 72 -16.41 3.69 -18.38
C TRP A 72 -15.08 3.03 -18.80
N LEU A 73 -14.97 2.62 -20.07
CA LEU A 73 -13.79 1.94 -20.61
C LEU A 73 -12.54 2.82 -20.51
N LEU A 74 -12.62 4.06 -21.01
CA LEU A 74 -11.50 4.99 -21.00
C LEU A 74 -11.09 5.35 -19.56
N GLY A 75 -12.06 5.58 -18.68
CA GLY A 75 -11.81 5.83 -17.26
C GLY A 75 -11.08 4.67 -16.57
N ASN A 76 -11.49 3.42 -16.85
CA ASN A 76 -10.86 2.23 -16.29
C ASN A 76 -9.48 1.94 -16.90
N VAL A 77 -9.25 2.24 -18.18
CA VAL A 77 -7.93 2.14 -18.82
C VAL A 77 -6.95 3.13 -18.20
N VAL A 78 -7.34 4.41 -18.06
CA VAL A 78 -6.52 5.44 -17.41
C VAL A 78 -6.23 5.05 -15.95
N ALA A 79 -7.25 4.58 -15.23
CA ALA A 79 -7.06 4.06 -13.88
C ALA A 79 -6.10 2.86 -13.85
N GLY A 80 -6.22 1.92 -14.79
CA GLY A 80 -5.31 0.78 -14.90
C GLY A 80 -3.84 1.18 -15.01
N PHE A 81 -3.53 2.14 -15.88
CA PHE A 81 -2.16 2.68 -15.99
C PHE A 81 -1.71 3.37 -14.69
N GLY A 82 -2.58 4.18 -14.07
CA GLY A 82 -2.30 4.83 -12.80
C GLY A 82 -2.01 3.83 -11.68
N ILE A 83 -2.78 2.74 -11.59
CA ILE A 83 -2.60 1.63 -10.64
C ILE A 83 -1.21 1.01 -10.80
N VAL A 84 -0.79 0.69 -12.03
CA VAL A 84 0.50 0.06 -12.29
C VAL A 84 1.66 0.97 -11.83
N ILE A 85 1.63 2.24 -12.22
CA ILE A 85 2.68 3.21 -11.86
C ILE A 85 2.74 3.41 -10.34
N LEU A 86 1.58 3.61 -9.69
CA LEU A 86 1.51 3.79 -8.25
C LEU A 86 1.90 2.53 -7.48
N ALA A 87 1.56 1.34 -7.98
CA ALA A 87 1.95 0.08 -7.36
C ALA A 87 3.46 -0.12 -7.38
N ILE A 88 4.12 0.18 -8.50
CA ILE A 88 5.59 0.14 -8.59
C ILE A 88 6.21 1.16 -7.63
N ALA A 89 5.71 2.39 -7.62
CA ALA A 89 6.21 3.44 -6.73
C ALA A 89 6.04 3.06 -5.24
N ALA A 90 4.87 2.53 -4.86
CA ALA A 90 4.60 2.04 -3.51
C ALA A 90 5.56 0.93 -3.12
N LEU A 91 5.79 -0.04 -4.01
CA LEU A 91 6.71 -1.14 -3.78
C LEU A 91 8.14 -0.66 -3.53
N VAL A 92 8.62 0.28 -4.36
CA VAL A 92 9.97 0.87 -4.20
C VAL A 92 10.10 1.60 -2.87
N LEU A 93 9.09 2.38 -2.48
CA LEU A 93 9.07 3.09 -1.20
C LEU A 93 9.04 2.11 -0.01
N ASP A 94 8.25 1.05 -0.09
CA ASP A 94 8.16 0.04 0.96
C ASP A 94 9.48 -0.72 1.15
N ILE A 95 10.11 -1.15 0.05
CA ILE A 95 11.44 -1.76 0.08
C ILE A 95 12.46 -0.79 0.70
N SER A 96 12.43 0.48 0.31
CA SER A 96 13.34 1.50 0.84
C SER A 96 13.18 1.69 2.36
N VAL A 97 11.93 1.70 2.85
CA VAL A 97 11.63 1.77 4.29
C VAL A 97 12.13 0.52 5.01
N LEU A 98 11.93 -0.67 4.44
CA LEU A 98 12.38 -1.94 5.03
C LEU A 98 13.90 -2.03 5.10
N VAL A 99 14.61 -1.61 4.05
CA VAL A 99 16.09 -1.57 4.02
C VAL A 99 16.62 -0.62 5.09
N LYS A 100 16.03 0.58 5.24
CA LYS A 100 16.45 1.53 6.28
C LYS A 100 16.13 1.04 7.70
N LEU A 101 15.00 0.36 7.89
CA LEU A 101 14.67 -0.29 9.15
C LEU A 101 15.66 -1.41 9.52
N SER A 102 16.08 -2.19 8.53
CA SER A 102 17.15 -3.19 8.69
C SER A 102 18.46 -2.53 9.12
N GLY A 103 18.85 -1.42 8.47
CA GLY A 103 20.00 -0.61 8.85
C GLY A 103 19.92 -0.10 10.30
N LEU A 104 18.78 0.45 10.71
CA LEU A 104 18.55 0.91 12.09
C LEU A 104 18.67 -0.22 13.12
N ARG A 105 18.17 -1.42 12.83
CA ARG A 105 18.40 -2.61 13.69
C ARG A 105 19.89 -2.95 13.74
N GLY A 106 20.57 -2.84 12.61
CA GLY A 106 22.02 -2.93 12.49
C GLY A 106 22.75 -1.94 13.39
N TYR A 107 22.18 -0.77 13.71
CA TYR A 107 22.75 0.21 14.64
C TYR A 107 22.34 0.03 16.11
N GLY A 108 21.64 -1.06 16.45
CA GLY A 108 21.22 -1.35 17.82
C GLY A 108 19.86 -0.77 18.21
N ALA A 109 19.06 -0.29 17.24
CA ALA A 109 17.69 0.11 17.52
C ALA A 109 16.87 -1.07 18.08
N PRO A 110 16.04 -0.85 19.12
CA PRO A 110 15.25 -1.91 19.72
C PRO A 110 14.32 -2.55 18.69
N ARG A 111 14.31 -3.89 18.66
CA ARG A 111 13.46 -4.68 17.74
C ARG A 111 11.98 -4.33 17.89
N GLU A 112 11.52 -4.03 19.10
CA GLU A 112 10.13 -3.67 19.38
C GLU A 112 9.70 -2.36 18.69
N ALA A 113 10.57 -1.35 18.70
CA ALA A 113 10.28 -0.06 18.05
C ALA A 113 10.19 -0.19 16.52
N THR A 114 11.01 -1.06 15.93
CA THR A 114 11.03 -1.28 14.46
C THR A 114 10.00 -2.31 14.00
N ARG A 115 9.58 -3.26 14.85
CA ARG A 115 8.63 -4.32 14.51
C ARG A 115 7.25 -3.79 14.15
N ALA A 116 6.73 -2.81 14.89
CA ALA A 116 5.42 -2.21 14.62
C ALA A 116 5.38 -1.56 13.22
N LEU A 117 6.44 -0.83 12.84
CA LEU A 117 6.53 -0.23 11.52
C LEU A 117 6.69 -1.29 10.40
N THR A 118 7.49 -2.33 10.62
CA THR A 118 7.59 -3.45 9.66
C THR A 118 6.23 -4.12 9.43
N ILE A 119 5.48 -4.41 10.49
CA ILE A 119 4.14 -5.01 10.36
C ILE A 119 3.23 -4.07 9.57
N ALA A 120 3.21 -2.78 9.90
CA ALA A 120 2.39 -1.80 9.19
C ALA A 120 2.72 -1.71 7.68
N VAL A 121 4.01 -1.70 7.33
CA VAL A 121 4.45 -1.73 5.92
C VAL A 121 3.98 -3.02 5.24
N LEU A 122 4.18 -4.19 5.85
CA LEU A 122 3.76 -5.48 5.27
C LEU A 122 2.24 -5.57 5.10
N THR A 123 1.47 -5.06 6.07
CA THR A 123 0.00 -4.97 5.96
C THR A 123 -0.40 -4.00 4.84
N GLY A 124 0.27 -2.84 4.74
CA GLY A 124 0.00 -1.84 3.70
C GLY A 124 0.41 -2.25 2.29
N MET A 125 1.38 -3.16 2.14
CA MET A 125 1.76 -3.77 0.87
C MET A 125 0.69 -4.73 0.32
N GLY A 126 -0.23 -5.19 1.17
CA GLY A 126 -1.25 -6.17 0.78
C GLY A 126 -0.71 -7.57 0.46
N LEU A 127 0.58 -7.84 0.72
CA LEU A 127 1.21 -9.15 0.46
C LEU A 127 0.46 -10.32 1.12
N ILE A 128 -0.16 -10.07 2.27
CA ILE A 128 -0.96 -11.06 2.99
C ILE A 128 -2.45 -10.95 2.61
N SER A 129 -2.99 -9.73 2.54
CA SER A 129 -4.43 -9.52 2.34
C SER A 129 -4.88 -9.89 0.94
N THR A 130 -4.08 -9.65 -0.10
CA THR A 130 -4.46 -9.88 -1.50
C THR A 130 -4.64 -11.37 -1.83
N PRO A 131 -3.69 -12.28 -1.56
CA PRO A 131 -3.89 -13.70 -1.82
C PRO A 131 -5.01 -14.29 -0.95
N VAL A 132 -5.11 -13.88 0.32
CA VAL A 132 -6.18 -14.33 1.21
C VAL A 132 -7.54 -13.88 0.69
N GLY A 133 -7.69 -12.61 0.33
CA GLY A 133 -8.94 -12.09 -0.20
C GLY A 133 -9.30 -12.70 -1.55
N ALA A 134 -8.32 -12.98 -2.42
CA ALA A 134 -8.56 -13.68 -3.68
C ALA A 134 -9.11 -15.10 -3.45
N VAL A 135 -8.55 -15.85 -2.50
CA VAL A 135 -9.07 -17.16 -2.10
C VAL A 135 -10.46 -17.02 -1.48
N LEU A 136 -10.66 -16.04 -0.60
CA LEU A 136 -11.96 -15.77 0.01
C LEU A 136 -13.02 -15.38 -1.02
N MET A 137 -12.66 -14.75 -2.14
CA MET A 137 -13.61 -14.44 -3.22
C MET A 137 -14.09 -15.68 -3.98
N LEU A 138 -13.34 -16.79 -3.96
CA LEU A 138 -13.72 -18.02 -4.65
C LEU A 138 -14.71 -18.87 -3.83
N LEU A 139 -14.60 -18.86 -2.50
CA LEU A 139 -15.43 -19.67 -1.61
C LEU A 139 -16.96 -19.43 -1.70
N PRO A 140 -17.47 -18.18 -1.80
CA PRO A 140 -18.90 -17.92 -1.78
C PRO A 140 -19.58 -18.48 -3.03
N VAL A 141 -18.91 -18.35 -4.17
CA VAL A 141 -19.41 -18.84 -5.47
C VAL A 141 -19.46 -20.37 -5.48
N THR A 142 -18.47 -21.05 -4.88
CA THR A 142 -18.39 -22.52 -4.87
C THR A 142 -19.30 -23.18 -3.84
N ILE A 143 -19.57 -22.53 -2.71
CA ILE A 143 -20.34 -23.12 -1.60
C ILE A 143 -21.83 -22.73 -1.67
N ILE A 144 -22.12 -21.46 -1.93
CA ILE A 144 -23.49 -20.90 -1.81
C ILE A 144 -24.21 -20.89 -3.17
N GLY A 145 -23.47 -20.88 -4.27
CA GLY A 145 -24.02 -20.72 -5.62
C GLY A 145 -24.23 -19.26 -6.01
N SER A 146 -24.78 -18.98 -7.19
CA SER A 146 -25.07 -17.61 -7.63
C SER A 146 -26.35 -17.10 -6.98
N GLY A 147 -26.31 -15.88 -6.42
CA GLY A 147 -27.48 -15.27 -5.80
C GLY A 147 -27.20 -13.97 -5.05
N PRO A 148 -28.25 -13.30 -4.54
CA PRO A 148 -28.11 -12.02 -3.82
C PRO A 148 -27.19 -12.11 -2.60
N THR A 149 -27.26 -13.23 -1.86
CA THR A 149 -26.42 -13.49 -0.68
C THR A 149 -24.94 -13.58 -1.05
N THR A 150 -24.63 -14.27 -2.15
CA THR A 150 -23.26 -14.39 -2.68
C THR A 150 -22.72 -13.04 -3.11
N ASN A 151 -23.53 -12.22 -3.79
CA ASN A 151 -23.13 -10.86 -4.17
C ASN A 151 -22.86 -9.96 -2.95
N ALA A 152 -23.71 -10.01 -1.93
CA ALA A 152 -23.49 -9.25 -0.69
C ALA A 152 -22.17 -9.67 -0.01
N LEU A 153 -21.87 -10.97 0.03
CA LEU A 153 -20.67 -11.50 0.65
C LEU A 153 -19.40 -11.14 -0.15
N LEU A 154 -19.46 -11.17 -1.47
CA LEU A 154 -18.39 -10.69 -2.35
C LEU A 154 -18.12 -9.19 -2.16
N MET A 155 -19.16 -8.37 -2.00
CA MET A 155 -19.01 -6.94 -1.73
C MET A 155 -18.32 -6.68 -0.38
N VAL A 156 -18.64 -7.47 0.65
CA VAL A 156 -18.00 -7.38 1.97
C VAL A 156 -16.52 -7.78 1.87
N ILE A 157 -16.20 -8.87 1.18
CA ILE A 157 -14.81 -9.31 0.96
C ILE A 157 -14.03 -8.26 0.17
N LEU A 158 -14.63 -7.68 -0.85
CA LEU A 158 -14.04 -6.61 -1.65
C LEU A 158 -13.78 -5.35 -0.82
N ALA A 159 -14.74 -4.95 0.03
CA ALA A 159 -14.55 -3.84 0.96
C ALA A 159 -13.41 -4.12 1.95
N ALA A 160 -13.34 -5.33 2.51
CA ALA A 160 -12.25 -5.74 3.39
C ALA A 160 -10.88 -5.70 2.68
N LEU A 161 -10.82 -6.14 1.43
CA LEU A 161 -9.63 -6.09 0.58
C LEU A 161 -9.12 -4.66 0.33
N LEU A 162 -9.99 -3.65 0.36
CA LEU A 162 -9.61 -2.24 0.25
C LEU A 162 -9.25 -1.61 1.61
N VAL A 163 -10.02 -1.94 2.65
CA VAL A 163 -9.85 -1.36 3.99
C VAL A 163 -8.56 -1.83 4.66
N VAL A 164 -8.17 -3.10 4.51
CA VAL A 164 -6.99 -3.66 5.18
C VAL A 164 -5.68 -2.98 4.71
N PRO A 165 -5.39 -2.86 3.40
CA PRO A 165 -4.22 -2.12 2.93
C PRO A 165 -4.25 -0.65 3.36
N LEU A 166 -5.42 -0.01 3.33
CA LEU A 166 -5.56 1.39 3.75
C LEU A 166 -5.23 1.57 5.24
N ALA A 167 -5.74 0.70 6.10
CA ALA A 167 -5.41 0.68 7.52
C ALA A 167 -3.90 0.47 7.74
N GLY A 168 -3.27 -0.41 6.95
CA GLY A 168 -1.82 -0.60 6.94
C GLY A 168 -1.05 0.69 6.60
N ARG A 169 -1.50 1.45 5.59
CA ARG A 169 -0.90 2.74 5.20
C ARG A 169 -1.06 3.82 6.27
N ILE A 170 -2.22 3.90 6.91
CA ILE A 170 -2.46 4.82 8.04
C ILE A 170 -1.55 4.45 9.22
N ALA A 171 -1.43 3.15 9.53
CA ALA A 171 -0.53 2.65 10.55
C ALA A 171 0.94 2.97 10.23
N GLN A 172 1.36 2.82 8.96
CA GLN A 172 2.71 3.14 8.50
C GLN A 172 3.05 4.61 8.76
N ALA A 173 2.16 5.55 8.42
CA ALA A 173 2.35 6.97 8.69
C ALA A 173 2.47 7.27 10.21
N ASN A 174 1.58 6.67 11.01
CA ASN A 174 1.56 6.87 12.47
C ASN A 174 2.80 6.27 13.17
N PHE A 175 3.22 5.07 12.81
CA PHE A 175 4.40 4.45 13.39
C PHE A 175 5.70 5.08 12.90
N GLY A 176 5.76 5.55 11.64
CA GLY A 176 6.88 6.32 11.13
C GLY A 176 7.13 7.60 11.93
N ARG A 177 6.05 8.28 12.37
CA ARG A 177 6.15 9.42 13.30
C ARG A 177 6.67 9.00 14.67
N ARG A 178 6.09 7.96 15.28
CA ARG A 178 6.45 7.48 16.64
C ARG A 178 7.86 6.88 16.72
N LEU A 179 8.43 6.42 15.60
CA LEU A 179 9.77 5.84 15.58
C LEU A 179 10.83 6.86 16.02
N VAL A 180 10.70 8.13 15.61
CA VAL A 180 11.63 9.20 15.99
C VAL A 180 11.59 9.47 17.50
N GLU A 181 10.41 9.36 18.11
CA GLU A 181 10.19 9.57 19.55
C GLU A 181 10.72 8.41 20.40
N ARG A 182 10.78 7.19 19.84
CA ARG A 182 11.15 5.96 20.56
C ARG A 182 12.60 5.54 20.39
N LEU A 183 13.34 6.15 19.47
CA LEU A 183 14.76 5.86 19.31
C LEU A 183 15.53 6.57 20.44
N PRO A 184 16.32 5.83 21.26
CA PRO A 184 17.14 6.46 22.28
C PRO A 184 18.11 7.44 21.62
N ALA A 185 18.35 8.58 22.27
CA ALA A 185 19.42 9.47 21.86
C ALA A 185 20.73 8.65 21.81
N PRO A 186 21.57 8.82 20.77
CA PRO A 186 22.83 8.10 20.70
C PRO A 186 23.62 8.37 21.99
N PRO A 187 24.21 7.35 22.63
CA PRO A 187 25.07 7.55 23.78
C PRO A 187 26.13 8.60 23.43
N THR A 188 26.36 9.57 24.30
CA THR A 188 27.45 10.54 24.12
C THR A 188 28.77 9.78 23.95
N GLY A 189 29.39 9.89 22.77
CA GLY A 189 30.63 9.19 22.42
C GLY A 189 30.44 7.89 21.61
N TRP A 190 29.21 7.52 21.23
CA TRP A 190 28.99 6.38 20.33
C TRP A 190 29.48 6.73 18.92
N THR A 191 30.55 6.07 18.48
CA THR A 191 30.97 6.04 17.08
C THR A 191 30.63 4.67 16.48
N PRO A 192 30.27 4.57 15.19
CA PRO A 192 30.03 3.29 14.52
C PRO A 192 31.23 2.32 14.58
N GLU A 193 32.42 2.86 14.80
CA GLU A 193 33.70 2.14 14.95
C GLU A 193 33.88 1.51 16.33
N ALA A 194 33.15 1.96 17.36
CA ALA A 194 33.26 1.44 18.72
C ALA A 194 32.50 0.11 18.92
N ARG A 195 32.09 -0.57 17.84
CA ARG A 195 31.32 -1.81 17.95
C ARG A 195 32.27 -2.99 18.20
N PRO A 196 32.07 -3.78 19.27
CA PRO A 196 32.80 -5.03 19.45
C PRO A 196 32.46 -5.97 18.28
N GLY A 197 33.46 -6.35 17.48
CA GLY A 197 33.29 -7.28 16.35
C GLY A 197 33.18 -6.67 14.96
N SER A 198 33.48 -5.37 14.77
CA SER A 198 33.80 -4.85 13.43
C SER A 198 35.29 -4.99 13.14
N TRP A 199 35.71 -6.22 12.85
CA TRP A 199 36.97 -6.54 12.18
C TRP A 199 36.64 -7.45 10.99
#